data_AF-A0A059XA39-F1
#
_entry.id   AF-A0A059XA39-F1
#
_cell.length_a   1.000
_cell.length_b   1.000
_cell.length_c   1.000
_cell.angle_alpha   90.00
_cell.angle_beta   90.00
_cell.angle_gamma   90.00
#
_symmetry.space_group_name_H-M   'P 1'
#
loop_
_entity.id
_entity.type
_entity.pdbx_description
1 polymer ?
#
loop_
_entity_poly.entity_id
_entity_poly.type
_entity_poly.pdbx_seq_one_letter_code
_entity_poly.pdbx_strand_id
1 'polypeptide(L)'
;MNYRIMLLGCCLSLLTLWPHTSVSVDTSQFWLKVRATNKFQRSVIANTGAAIQLVKEDYVVAIANYEEKKKIEALGWVETSFSMNNKDFPVRDADYNNYTELTEKLRSLAQKYPQITSLSSAGKSTEGRDIWSMRISGHLDQVEQMPGAIFMGGHHAREHLSVETPLRIMEWMLEEYTRGNERIRHLIDSRD
;
A
#
# COMPACT_ATOMS: atom_id res chain seq x y z
N MET A 1 -32.64 50.19 -33.99
CA MET A 1 -31.80 50.30 -32.77
C MET A 1 -32.56 49.63 -31.64
N ASN A 2 -32.26 48.37 -31.33
CA ASN A 2 -32.85 47.59 -30.25
C ASN A 2 -31.78 46.58 -29.79
N TYR A 3 -31.14 46.84 -28.65
CA TYR A 3 -30.21 45.91 -28.01
C TYR A 3 -30.95 45.20 -26.87
N ARG A 4 -31.11 43.89 -26.99
CA ARG A 4 -31.53 43.00 -25.89
C ARG A 4 -30.28 42.57 -25.13
N ILE A 5 -30.17 43.01 -23.87
CA ILE A 5 -29.13 42.59 -22.94
C ILE A 5 -29.48 41.18 -22.43
N MET A 6 -28.58 40.24 -22.67
CA MET A 6 -28.66 38.87 -22.16
C MET A 6 -27.99 38.84 -20.77
N LEU A 7 -28.81 38.73 -19.72
CA LEU A 7 -28.33 38.47 -18.36
C LEU A 7 -28.01 36.99 -18.22
N LEU A 8 -26.72 36.65 -18.22
CA LEU A 8 -26.23 35.33 -17.80
C LEU A 8 -26.33 35.26 -16.26
N GLY A 9 -27.29 34.49 -15.75
CA GLY A 9 -27.34 34.12 -14.34
C GLY A 9 -26.26 33.09 -14.04
N CYS A 10 -25.22 33.50 -13.32
CA CYS A 10 -24.19 32.61 -12.80
C CYS A 10 -24.77 31.85 -11.60
N CYS A 11 -25.16 30.59 -11.79
CA CYS A 11 -25.50 29.68 -10.69
C CYS A 11 -24.23 29.38 -9.89
N LEU A 12 -24.01 30.09 -8.79
CA LEU A 12 -22.99 29.78 -7.80
C LEU A 12 -23.52 28.65 -6.92
N SER A 13 -23.31 27.38 -7.31
CA SER A 13 -23.53 26.25 -6.42
C SER A 13 -22.42 26.24 -5.37
N LEU A 14 -22.75 26.64 -4.14
CA LEU A 14 -21.95 26.31 -2.97
C LEU A 14 -21.91 24.78 -2.83
N LEU A 15 -20.84 24.16 -3.30
CA LEU A 15 -20.46 22.80 -2.92
C LEU A 15 -19.98 22.85 -1.47
N THR A 16 -20.88 22.57 -0.53
CA THR A 16 -20.51 22.16 0.81
C THR A 16 -19.78 20.82 0.71
N LEU A 17 -18.45 20.88 0.67
CA LEU A 17 -17.59 19.72 0.87
C LEU A 17 -17.77 19.25 2.31
N TRP A 18 -18.80 18.44 2.57
CA TRP A 18 -18.80 17.63 3.78
C TRP A 18 -17.68 16.61 3.64
N PRO A 19 -16.71 16.56 4.57
CA PRO A 19 -15.76 15.47 4.62
C PRO A 19 -16.55 14.22 4.99
N HIS A 20 -16.95 13.44 3.98
CA HIS A 20 -17.41 12.08 4.18
C HIS A 20 -16.21 11.27 4.66
N THR A 21 -16.10 11.15 5.98
CA THR A 21 -15.19 10.19 6.60
C THR A 21 -15.91 8.85 6.58
N SER A 22 -15.54 7.99 5.65
CA SER A 22 -15.93 6.58 5.70
C SER A 22 -15.17 5.92 6.85
N VAL A 23 -15.78 5.85 8.02
CA VAL A 23 -15.25 5.09 9.16
C VAL A 23 -15.85 3.69 9.08
N SER A 24 -15.01 2.65 9.04
CA SER A 24 -15.50 1.28 9.17
C SER A 24 -16.06 1.09 10.58
N VAL A 25 -17.35 0.84 10.69
CA VAL A 25 -18.04 0.62 11.98
C VAL A 25 -17.60 -0.71 12.62
N ASP A 26 -17.16 -1.66 11.80
CA ASP A 26 -16.58 -2.93 12.23
C ASP A 26 -15.11 -3.02 11.77
N THR A 27 -14.21 -3.23 12.73
CA THR A 27 -12.77 -3.39 12.49
C THR A 27 -12.29 -4.81 12.73
N SER A 28 -13.20 -5.72 13.11
CA SER A 28 -12.88 -7.13 13.23
C SER A 28 -12.51 -7.69 11.86
N GLN A 29 -11.52 -8.57 11.86
CA GLN A 29 -11.11 -9.31 10.68
C GLN A 29 -11.03 -10.78 11.03
N PHE A 30 -11.60 -11.60 10.17
CA PHE A 30 -11.57 -13.04 10.27
C PHE A 30 -10.98 -13.60 9.00
N TRP A 31 -10.10 -14.57 9.16
CA TRP A 31 -9.65 -15.42 8.08
C TRP A 31 -10.56 -16.65 8.02
N LEU A 32 -11.06 -17.00 6.86
CA LEU A 32 -11.94 -18.14 6.66
C LEU A 32 -11.44 -19.03 5.52
N LYS A 33 -11.40 -20.34 5.76
CA LYS A 33 -11.36 -21.36 4.69
C LYS A 33 -12.79 -21.77 4.39
N VAL A 34 -13.24 -21.52 3.16
CA VAL A 34 -14.63 -21.75 2.75
C VAL A 34 -14.67 -22.67 1.53
N ARG A 35 -15.40 -23.77 1.61
CA ARG A 35 -15.58 -24.70 0.50
C ARG A 35 -16.23 -24.00 -0.70
N ALA A 36 -15.62 -24.18 -1.87
CA ALA A 36 -16.11 -23.65 -3.14
C ALA A 36 -15.47 -24.38 -4.31
N THR A 37 -16.23 -25.23 -4.99
CA THR A 37 -15.77 -26.07 -6.12
C THR A 37 -16.02 -25.44 -7.48
N ASN A 38 -16.79 -24.35 -7.55
CA ASN A 38 -17.15 -23.70 -8.81
C ASN A 38 -17.30 -22.18 -8.68
N LYS A 39 -17.38 -21.50 -9.84
CA LYS A 39 -17.46 -20.04 -9.91
C LYS A 39 -18.71 -19.46 -9.25
N PHE A 40 -19.84 -20.17 -9.27
CA PHE A 40 -21.09 -19.69 -8.66
C PHE A 40 -20.97 -19.62 -7.14
N GLN A 41 -20.42 -20.65 -6.51
CA GLN A 41 -20.17 -20.65 -5.06
C GLN A 41 -19.20 -19.52 -4.67
N ARG A 42 -18.17 -19.27 -5.48
CA ARG A 42 -17.25 -18.13 -5.26
C ARG A 42 -17.97 -16.79 -5.36
N SER A 43 -18.87 -16.62 -6.32
CA SER A 43 -19.70 -15.41 -6.42
C SER A 43 -20.63 -15.24 -5.21
N VAL A 44 -21.23 -16.32 -4.69
CA VAL A 44 -22.04 -16.27 -3.46
C VAL A 44 -21.21 -15.78 -2.27
N ILE A 45 -19.98 -16.28 -2.11
CA ILE A 45 -19.07 -15.86 -1.03
C ILE A 45 -18.68 -14.39 -1.21
N ALA A 46 -18.27 -13.97 -2.40
CA ALA A 46 -17.89 -12.58 -2.68
C ALA A 46 -19.07 -11.61 -2.45
N ASN A 47 -20.29 -12.00 -2.78
CA ASN A 47 -21.50 -11.20 -2.59
C ASN A 47 -21.87 -11.00 -1.11
N THR A 48 -21.22 -11.69 -0.17
CA THR A 48 -21.39 -11.40 1.26
C THR A 48 -20.74 -10.07 1.68
N GLY A 49 -19.77 -9.60 0.88
CA GLY A 49 -18.87 -8.47 1.16
C GLY A 49 -17.42 -8.90 1.39
N ALA A 50 -17.19 -10.18 1.69
CA ALA A 50 -15.88 -10.71 2.01
C ALA A 50 -14.90 -10.65 0.82
N ALA A 51 -13.64 -10.35 1.15
CA ALA A 51 -12.55 -10.32 0.18
C ALA A 51 -11.95 -11.72 -0.01
N ILE A 52 -12.11 -12.29 -1.21
CA ILE A 52 -11.46 -13.54 -1.59
C ILE A 52 -9.95 -13.28 -1.82
N GLN A 53 -9.11 -13.94 -1.03
CA GLN A 53 -7.64 -13.80 -1.06
C GLN A 53 -6.96 -14.89 -1.90
N LEU A 54 -7.52 -16.10 -1.90
CA LEU A 54 -6.95 -17.26 -2.58
C LEU A 54 -8.07 -18.12 -3.14
N VAL A 55 -7.87 -18.64 -4.35
CA VAL A 55 -8.75 -19.64 -4.96
C VAL A 55 -7.96 -20.93 -5.15
N LYS A 56 -8.49 -22.04 -4.63
CA LYS A 56 -8.03 -23.41 -4.88
C LYS A 56 -9.14 -24.19 -5.57
N GLU A 57 -8.88 -25.47 -5.84
CA GLU A 57 -9.80 -26.31 -6.60
C GLU A 57 -11.15 -26.51 -5.89
N ASP A 58 -11.12 -26.71 -4.57
CA ASP A 58 -12.29 -27.06 -3.75
C ASP A 58 -12.61 -26.05 -2.64
N TYR A 59 -11.78 -25.01 -2.46
CA TYR A 59 -12.02 -23.96 -1.46
C TYR A 59 -11.48 -22.59 -1.89
N VAL A 60 -11.95 -21.57 -1.18
CA VAL A 60 -11.36 -20.23 -1.17
C VAL A 60 -10.91 -19.84 0.23
N VAL A 61 -9.93 -18.95 0.29
CA VAL A 61 -9.61 -18.20 1.51
C VAL A 61 -10.27 -16.84 1.40
N ALA A 62 -11.05 -16.46 2.40
CA ALA A 62 -11.69 -15.16 2.48
C ALA A 62 -11.26 -14.42 3.75
N ILE A 63 -11.17 -13.09 3.65
CA ILE A 63 -11.10 -12.19 4.80
C ILE A 63 -12.46 -11.48 4.89
N ALA A 64 -13.04 -11.49 6.08
CA ALA A 64 -14.37 -10.97 6.34
C ALA A 64 -14.40 -10.21 7.67
N ASN A 65 -15.25 -9.18 7.77
CA ASN A 65 -15.65 -8.61 9.05
C ASN A 65 -16.67 -9.53 9.76
N TYR A 66 -17.17 -9.13 10.94
CA TYR A 66 -18.06 -9.96 11.74
C TYR A 66 -19.38 -10.27 11.02
N GLU A 67 -20.00 -9.27 10.39
CA GLU A 67 -21.27 -9.43 9.68
C GLU A 67 -21.13 -10.29 8.42
N GLU A 68 -20.06 -10.08 7.65
CA GLU A 68 -19.71 -10.90 6.50
C GLU A 68 -19.43 -12.35 6.91
N LYS A 69 -18.67 -12.56 7.99
CA LYS A 69 -18.41 -13.90 8.55
C LYS A 69 -19.72 -14.61 8.86
N LYS A 70 -20.66 -13.95 9.54
CA LYS A 70 -21.97 -14.57 9.86
C LYS A 70 -22.75 -14.97 8.61
N LYS A 71 -22.73 -14.15 7.56
CA LYS A 71 -23.35 -14.49 6.26
C LYS A 71 -22.69 -15.73 5.63
N ILE A 72 -21.37 -15.85 5.70
CA ILE A 72 -20.64 -17.00 5.16
C ILE A 72 -20.89 -18.26 6.01
N GLU A 73 -20.89 -18.14 7.34
CA GLU A 73 -21.18 -19.25 8.25
C GLU A 73 -22.58 -19.83 8.03
N ALA A 74 -23.56 -18.97 7.73
CA ALA A 74 -24.93 -19.38 7.39
C ALA A 74 -25.02 -20.22 6.11
N LEU A 75 -24.02 -20.19 5.22
CA LEU A 75 -23.96 -21.06 4.04
C LEU A 75 -23.64 -22.52 4.39
N GLY A 76 -23.09 -22.77 5.60
CA GLY A 76 -22.63 -24.09 6.01
C GLY A 76 -21.37 -24.58 5.26
N TRP A 77 -20.62 -23.68 4.62
CA TRP A 77 -19.44 -24.00 3.81
C TRP A 77 -18.11 -23.66 4.50
N VAL A 78 -18.13 -23.09 5.71
CA VAL A 78 -16.92 -22.73 6.46
C VAL A 78 -16.29 -23.99 7.03
N GLU A 79 -15.03 -24.26 6.67
CA GLU A 79 -14.27 -25.38 7.20
C GLU A 79 -13.47 -24.99 8.45
N THR A 80 -12.92 -23.77 8.45
CA THR A 80 -12.21 -23.21 9.60
C THR A 80 -12.24 -21.68 9.55
N SER A 81 -12.21 -21.05 10.71
CA SER A 81 -12.04 -19.60 10.83
C SER A 81 -11.26 -19.22 12.07
N PHE A 82 -10.54 -18.10 12.00
CA PHE A 82 -9.89 -17.50 13.16
C PHE A 82 -9.89 -15.98 13.08
N SER A 83 -9.84 -15.34 14.25
CA SER A 83 -9.81 -13.88 14.37
C SER A 83 -8.38 -13.36 14.15
N MET A 84 -8.28 -12.27 13.39
CA MET A 84 -7.03 -11.58 13.05
C MET A 84 -6.85 -10.36 13.97
N ASN A 85 -6.39 -10.60 15.20
CA ASN A 85 -6.25 -9.54 16.21
C ASN A 85 -4.84 -8.92 16.26
N ASN A 86 -3.81 -9.63 15.79
CA ASN A 86 -2.47 -9.09 15.69
C ASN A 86 -2.27 -8.44 14.32
N LYS A 87 -1.89 -7.16 14.32
CA LYS A 87 -1.55 -6.40 13.10
C LYS A 87 -0.06 -6.40 12.79
N ASP A 88 0.73 -7.12 13.58
CA ASP A 88 2.16 -7.31 13.37
C ASP A 88 2.46 -8.69 12.76
N PHE A 89 3.66 -8.83 12.22
CA PHE A 89 4.10 -10.09 11.64
C PHE A 89 4.26 -11.16 12.73
N PRO A 90 3.90 -12.43 12.45
CA PRO A 90 4.22 -13.53 13.37
C PRO A 90 5.73 -13.74 13.44
N VAL A 91 6.23 -14.31 14.53
CA VAL A 91 7.68 -14.53 14.76
C VAL A 91 8.40 -15.21 13.59
N ARG A 92 7.75 -16.15 12.91
CA ARG A 92 8.33 -16.85 11.76
C ARG A 92 8.56 -15.97 10.53
N ASP A 93 7.86 -14.84 10.46
CA ASP A 93 7.87 -13.88 9.35
C ASP A 93 8.49 -12.53 9.81
N ALA A 94 9.30 -12.54 10.89
CA ALA A 94 9.92 -11.35 11.48
C ALA A 94 10.95 -10.65 10.56
N ASP A 95 11.31 -11.25 9.43
CA ASP A 95 12.16 -10.62 8.41
C ASP A 95 11.43 -9.51 7.62
N TYR A 96 10.08 -9.51 7.65
CA TYR A 96 9.27 -8.42 7.13
C TYR A 96 9.22 -7.27 8.12
N ASN A 97 9.25 -6.05 7.61
CA ASN A 97 9.24 -4.85 8.43
C ASN A 97 7.82 -4.33 8.57
N ASN A 98 7.37 -4.15 9.82
CA ASN A 98 6.19 -3.34 10.06
C ASN A 98 6.50 -1.85 9.77
N TYR A 99 5.46 -1.00 9.83
CA TYR A 99 5.60 0.41 9.45
C TYR A 99 6.65 1.17 10.29
N THR A 100 6.74 0.87 11.59
CA THR A 100 7.68 1.54 12.49
C THR A 100 9.12 1.12 12.15
N GLU A 101 9.36 -0.19 12.00
CA GLU A 101 10.66 -0.74 11.64
C GLU A 101 11.12 -0.23 10.26
N LEU A 102 10.23 -0.21 9.27
CA LEU A 102 10.51 0.36 7.95
C LEU A 102 10.91 1.84 8.06
N THR A 103 10.17 2.62 8.85
CA THR A 103 10.46 4.04 9.07
C THR A 103 11.85 4.25 9.68
N GLU A 104 12.20 3.44 10.67
CA GLU A 104 13.50 3.49 11.33
C GLU A 104 14.64 3.11 10.38
N LYS A 105 14.45 2.06 9.57
CA LYS A 105 15.43 1.66 8.54
C LYS A 105 15.65 2.74 7.51
N LEU A 106 14.58 3.35 6.98
CA LEU A 106 14.70 4.44 6.01
C LEU A 106 15.44 5.64 6.59
N ARG A 107 15.13 6.04 7.84
CA ARG A 107 15.85 7.13 8.52
C ARG A 107 17.31 6.79 8.75
N SER A 108 17.61 5.54 9.15
CA SER A 108 18.98 5.08 9.35
C SER A 108 19.78 5.11 8.04
N LEU A 109 19.20 4.66 6.93
CA LEU A 109 19.83 4.73 5.61
C LEU A 109 20.10 6.18 5.19
N ALA A 110 19.13 7.09 5.37
CA ALA A 110 19.31 8.51 5.06
C ALA A 110 20.44 9.16 5.89
N GLN A 111 20.54 8.79 7.17
CA GLN A 111 21.60 9.28 8.05
C GLN A 111 22.97 8.70 7.70
N LYS A 112 23.03 7.45 7.23
CA LYS A 112 24.27 6.77 6.85
C LYS A 112 24.82 7.25 5.51
N TYR A 113 23.96 7.65 4.57
CA TYR A 113 24.34 8.05 3.21
C TYR A 113 23.87 9.48 2.82
N PRO A 114 24.07 10.51 3.67
CA PRO A 114 23.41 11.80 3.52
C PRO A 114 23.79 12.57 2.25
N GLN A 115 24.91 12.22 1.60
CA GLN A 115 25.35 12.87 0.37
C GLN A 115 24.59 12.38 -0.87
N ILE A 116 24.05 11.17 -0.83
CA ILE A 116 23.42 10.53 -1.99
C ILE A 116 21.97 10.10 -1.74
N THR A 117 21.43 10.37 -0.56
CA THR A 117 20.04 10.03 -0.22
C THR A 117 19.29 11.24 0.32
N SER A 118 18.00 11.34 -0.04
CA SER A 118 17.07 12.31 0.54
C SER A 118 15.76 11.62 0.90
N LEU A 119 15.46 11.55 2.21
CA LEU A 119 14.23 10.97 2.72
C LEU A 119 13.17 12.07 2.90
N SER A 120 12.01 11.86 2.32
CA SER A 120 10.88 12.78 2.40
C SER A 120 9.55 12.03 2.54
N SER A 121 8.50 12.77 2.83
CA SER A 121 7.13 12.27 2.79
C SER A 121 6.46 12.72 1.49
N ALA A 122 5.98 11.77 0.70
CA ALA A 122 5.20 12.05 -0.52
C ALA A 122 3.75 12.46 -0.20
N GLY A 123 3.34 12.37 1.07
CA GLY A 123 2.01 12.71 1.54
C GLY A 123 1.65 11.97 2.82
N LYS A 124 0.41 12.16 3.27
CA LYS A 124 -0.14 11.45 4.42
C LYS A 124 -1.19 10.42 3.98
N SER A 125 -1.19 9.25 4.59
CA SER A 125 -2.28 8.27 4.45
C SER A 125 -3.59 8.83 5.01
N THR A 126 -4.71 8.16 4.76
CA THR A 126 -6.01 8.46 5.38
C THR A 126 -5.95 8.44 6.92
N GLU A 127 -5.13 7.55 7.50
CA GLU A 127 -4.89 7.48 8.95
C GLU A 127 -3.74 8.40 9.44
N GLY A 128 -3.26 9.34 8.62
CA GLY A 128 -2.25 10.33 9.01
C GLY A 128 -0.80 9.87 9.06
N ARG A 129 -0.46 8.67 8.56
CA ARG A 129 0.92 8.17 8.48
C ARG A 129 1.66 8.76 7.29
N ASP A 130 2.97 8.95 7.40
CA ASP A 130 3.82 9.36 6.28
C ASP A 130 3.87 8.27 5.20
N ILE A 131 3.73 8.70 3.95
CA ILE A 131 4.03 7.89 2.77
C ILE A 131 5.49 8.17 2.41
N TRP A 132 6.39 7.31 2.86
CA TRP A 132 7.83 7.54 2.70
C TRP A 132 8.28 7.45 1.25
N SER A 133 9.15 8.38 0.87
CA SER A 133 9.88 8.39 -0.40
C SER A 133 11.37 8.62 -0.11
N MET A 134 12.20 7.72 -0.59
CA MET A 134 13.65 7.87 -0.57
C MET A 134 14.14 8.13 -1.99
N ARG A 135 14.78 9.26 -2.18
CA ARG A 135 15.52 9.58 -3.40
C ARG A 135 16.97 9.15 -3.24
N ILE A 136 17.57 8.56 -4.29
CA ILE A 136 18.97 8.11 -4.28
C ILE A 136 19.66 8.63 -5.54
N SER A 137 20.59 9.58 -5.39
CA SER A 137 21.31 10.15 -6.53
C SER A 137 22.64 10.77 -6.10
N GLY A 138 23.65 10.72 -6.98
CA GLY A 138 24.94 11.38 -6.77
C GLY A 138 24.87 12.90 -6.85
N HIS A 139 23.79 13.45 -7.43
CA HIS A 139 23.58 14.88 -7.64
C HIS A 139 22.18 15.31 -7.21
N LEU A 140 21.91 15.25 -5.90
CA LEU A 140 20.59 15.54 -5.30
C LEU A 140 20.04 16.95 -5.64
N ASP A 141 20.90 17.90 -6.01
CA ASP A 141 20.56 19.26 -6.44
C ASP A 141 20.15 19.37 -7.92
N GLN A 142 20.42 18.34 -8.73
CA GLN A 142 20.24 18.33 -10.19
C GLN A 142 19.29 17.22 -10.66
N VAL A 143 18.66 16.50 -9.74
CA VAL A 143 17.74 15.38 -10.00
C VAL A 143 16.64 15.69 -11.02
N GLU A 144 16.12 16.91 -11.04
CA GLU A 144 15.08 17.34 -11.99
C GLU A 144 15.58 17.37 -13.46
N GLN A 145 16.89 17.31 -13.70
CA GLN A 145 17.49 17.27 -15.04
C GLN A 145 17.92 15.85 -15.46
N MET A 146 17.77 14.85 -14.57
CA MET A 146 18.22 13.49 -14.79
C MET A 146 17.05 12.56 -15.14
N PRO A 147 17.27 11.51 -15.94
CA PRO A 147 16.28 10.45 -16.12
C PRO A 147 16.01 9.74 -14.79
N GLY A 148 14.75 9.66 -14.38
CA GLY A 148 14.34 9.04 -13.13
C GLY A 148 13.84 7.60 -13.27
N ALA A 149 14.03 6.79 -12.23
CA ALA A 149 13.40 5.48 -12.08
C ALA A 149 12.74 5.33 -10.70
N ILE A 150 11.47 4.90 -10.69
CA ILE A 150 10.71 4.75 -9.44
C ILE A 150 10.50 3.27 -9.13
N PHE A 151 10.89 2.86 -7.93
CA PHE A 151 10.55 1.58 -7.34
C PHE A 151 9.55 1.80 -6.21
N MET A 152 8.39 1.14 -6.30
CA MET A 152 7.26 1.41 -5.43
C MET A 152 6.59 0.11 -5.00
N GLY A 153 6.13 0.08 -3.75
CA GLY A 153 5.61 -1.10 -3.08
C GLY A 153 4.48 -0.76 -2.11
N GLY A 154 3.72 -1.76 -1.66
CA GLY A 154 2.69 -1.57 -0.63
C GLY A 154 1.36 -0.99 -1.12
N HIS A 155 1.04 -1.06 -2.41
CA HIS A 155 -0.28 -0.64 -2.94
C HIS A 155 -1.41 -1.50 -2.39
N HIS A 156 -1.18 -2.82 -2.31
CA HIS A 156 -2.06 -3.74 -1.61
C HIS A 156 -1.41 -4.12 -0.28
N ALA A 157 -2.07 -3.78 0.83
CA ALA A 157 -1.52 -3.96 2.17
C ALA A 157 -1.09 -5.41 2.52
N ARG A 158 -1.68 -6.42 1.85
CA ARG A 158 -1.40 -7.85 2.03
C ARG A 158 -0.15 -8.36 1.30
N GLU A 159 0.41 -7.58 0.38
CA GLU A 159 1.54 -7.99 -0.46
C GLU A 159 2.85 -7.52 0.16
N HIS A 160 3.16 -7.99 1.37
CA HIS A 160 4.28 -7.48 2.19
C HIS A 160 5.65 -7.55 1.48
N LEU A 161 5.88 -8.57 0.64
CA LEU A 161 7.09 -8.69 -0.18
C LEU A 161 7.28 -7.50 -1.14
N SER A 162 6.19 -6.85 -1.57
CA SER A 162 6.27 -5.65 -2.41
C SER A 162 6.86 -4.45 -1.67
N VAL A 163 6.76 -4.39 -0.33
CA VAL A 163 7.38 -3.34 0.49
C VAL A 163 8.87 -3.63 0.68
N GLU A 164 9.21 -4.89 0.91
CA GLU A 164 10.60 -5.32 1.10
C GLU A 164 11.44 -5.17 -0.16
N THR A 165 10.87 -5.42 -1.34
CA THR A 165 11.60 -5.36 -2.62
C THR A 165 12.31 -4.00 -2.86
N PRO A 166 11.63 -2.84 -2.83
CA PRO A 166 12.29 -1.54 -2.97
C PRO A 166 13.27 -1.24 -1.82
N LEU A 167 12.97 -1.67 -0.59
CA LEU A 167 13.89 -1.53 0.54
C LEU A 167 15.21 -2.29 0.30
N ARG A 168 15.14 -3.56 -0.12
CA ARG A 168 16.33 -4.38 -0.39
C ARG A 168 17.13 -3.88 -1.59
N ILE A 169 16.46 -3.36 -2.63
CA ILE A 169 17.12 -2.72 -3.78
C ILE A 169 17.91 -1.49 -3.29
N MET A 170 17.30 -0.65 -2.47
CA MET A 170 17.94 0.53 -1.88
C MET A 170 19.15 0.15 -1.02
N GLU A 171 18.99 -0.79 -0.08
CA GLU A 171 20.08 -1.28 0.77
C GLU A 171 21.26 -1.78 -0.07
N TRP A 172 20.98 -2.63 -1.06
CA TRP A 172 21.99 -3.18 -1.96
C TRP A 172 22.70 -2.09 -2.79
N MET A 173 21.96 -1.13 -3.37
CA MET A 173 22.55 -0.05 -4.15
C MET A 173 23.51 0.81 -3.30
N LEU A 174 23.12 1.14 -2.06
CA LEU A 174 23.93 1.97 -1.16
C LEU A 174 25.18 1.22 -0.66
N GLU A 175 25.06 -0.07 -0.38
CA GLU A 175 26.21 -0.93 -0.04
C GLU A 175 27.20 -1.04 -1.21
N GLU A 176 26.71 -1.33 -2.41
CA GLU A 176 27.56 -1.48 -3.59
C GLU A 176 28.21 -0.15 -4.02
N TYR A 177 27.51 0.97 -3.85
CA TYR A 177 28.09 2.30 -4.04
C TYR A 177 29.32 2.52 -3.14
N THR A 178 29.20 2.12 -1.87
CA THR A 178 30.26 2.24 -0.86
C THR A 178 31.42 1.28 -1.12
N ARG A 179 31.13 0.09 -1.63
CA ARG A 179 32.15 -0.89 -2.05
C ARG A 179 32.90 -0.47 -3.32
N GLY A 180 32.46 0.59 -4.00
CA GLY A 180 33.11 1.08 -5.20
C GLY A 180 32.68 0.33 -6.47
N ASN A 181 31.52 -0.33 -6.49
CA ASN A 181 31.02 -1.00 -7.68
C ASN A 181 30.74 0.03 -8.79
N GLU A 182 31.57 0.02 -9.84
CA GLU A 182 31.53 1.03 -10.91
C GLU A 182 30.17 1.14 -11.60
N ARG A 183 29.50 0.02 -11.82
CA ARG A 183 28.17 0.00 -12.45
C ARG A 183 27.14 0.73 -11.58
N ILE A 184 27.17 0.51 -10.27
CA ILE A 184 26.22 1.12 -9.32
C ILE A 184 26.54 2.58 -9.08
N ARG A 185 27.83 2.94 -8.98
CA ARG A 185 28.25 4.35 -8.94
C ARG A 185 27.77 5.11 -10.17
N HIS A 186 28.01 4.57 -11.37
CA HIS A 186 27.53 5.19 -12.60
C HIS A 186 26.01 5.32 -12.65
N LEU A 187 25.27 4.32 -12.14
CA LEU A 187 23.81 4.40 -12.08
C LEU A 187 23.34 5.53 -11.15
N ILE A 188 23.90 5.62 -9.94
CA ILE A 188 23.55 6.65 -8.94
C ILE A 188 23.97 8.05 -9.40
N ASP A 189 25.12 8.19 -10.06
CA ASP A 189 25.64 9.48 -10.52
C ASP A 189 24.92 9.98 -11.80
N SER A 190 24.10 9.16 -12.46
CA SER A 190 23.46 9.52 -13.73
C SER A 190 21.93 9.39 -13.76
N ARG A 191 21.29 9.10 -12.63
CA ARG A 191 19.84 8.92 -12.51
C ARG A 191 19.28 9.62 -11.28
N ASP A 192 17.97 9.89 -11.33
CA ASP A 192 17.11 10.12 -10.16
C ASP A 192 16.44 8.80 -9.71
#